data_AF-A0A9D2MCL6-F1
#
_entry.id   AF-A0A9D2MCL6-F1
#
_cell.length_a   1.000
_cell.length_b   1.000
_cell.length_c   1.000
_cell.angle_alpha   90.00
_cell.angle_beta   90.00
_cell.angle_gamma   90.00
#
_symmetry.space_group_name_H-M   'P 1'
#
loop_
_entity.id
_entity.type
_entity.pdbx_description
1 polymer ?
#
loop_
_entity_poly.entity_id
_entity_poly.type
_entity_poly.pdbx_seq_one_letter_code
_entity_poly.pdbx_strand_id
1 'polypeptide(L)' 'MANCKICGEPVRCARVFHAACWETAAKRELETFCDHDCRWPRECGDEESLRELHCSGCALVRLLNLGL' A
#
# COMPACT_ATOMS: atom_id res chain seq x y z
N MET A 1 18.48 19.17 -5.65
CA MET A 1 17.15 18.52 -5.74
C MET A 1 17.29 17.13 -5.16
N ALA A 2 16.31 16.67 -4.38
CA ALA A 2 16.29 15.26 -4.00
C ALA A 2 15.97 14.40 -5.23
N ASN A 3 16.39 13.14 -5.21
CA ASN A 3 15.99 12.16 -6.20
C ASN A 3 14.88 11.28 -5.63
N CYS A 4 14.00 10.81 -6.50
CA CYS A 4 12.99 9.82 -6.15
C CYS A 4 13.69 8.54 -5.70
N LYS A 5 13.40 8.07 -4.49
CA LYS A 5 13.99 6.84 -3.94
C LYS A 5 13.53 5.55 -4.65
N ILE A 6 12.54 5.64 -5.55
CA ILE A 6 12.01 4.48 -6.30
C ILE A 6 12.59 4.42 -7.70
N CYS A 7 12.58 5.52 -8.46
CA CYS A 7 13.04 5.53 -9.85
C CYS A 7 14.40 6.24 -10.07
N GLY A 8 14.94 6.92 -9.06
CA GLY A 8 16.21 7.64 -9.15
C GLY A 8 16.14 9.02 -9.81
N GLU A 9 15.03 9.35 -10.47
CA GLU A 9 14.84 10.62 -11.17
C GLU A 9 14.61 11.81 -10.22
N PRO A 10 14.99 13.04 -10.59
CA PRO A 10 14.81 14.22 -9.74
C PRO A 10 13.34 14.46 -9.33
N VAL A 11 13.13 14.83 -8.06
CA VAL A 11 11.82 15.30 -7.58
C VAL A 11 11.78 16.82 -7.47
N ARG A 12 10.64 17.41 -7.86
CA ARG A 12 10.40 18.87 -7.80
C ARG A 12 10.10 19.39 -6.39
N CYS A 13 9.65 18.52 -5.48
CA CYS A 13 9.19 18.87 -4.15
C CYS A 13 9.77 17.92 -3.09
N ALA A 14 9.72 18.32 -1.82
CA ALA A 14 10.40 17.66 -0.71
C ALA A 14 9.96 16.21 -0.42
N ARG A 15 8.81 15.76 -0.96
CA ARG A 15 8.43 14.34 -0.92
C ARG A 15 9.48 13.55 -1.71
N VAL A 16 10.13 12.60 -1.05
CA VAL A 16 11.26 11.85 -1.63
C VAL A 16 10.83 10.82 -2.69
N PHE A 17 9.55 10.80 -3.05
CA PHE A 17 8.98 9.92 -4.07
C PHE A 17 8.05 10.74 -4.98
N HIS A 18 8.03 10.42 -6.27
CA HIS A 18 6.91 10.83 -7.12
C HIS A 18 5.64 10.11 -6.66
N ALA A 19 4.50 10.79 -6.69
CA ALA A 19 3.22 10.21 -6.29
C ALA A 19 2.91 8.90 -7.07
N ALA A 20 3.12 8.92 -8.39
CA ALA A 20 2.92 7.73 -9.23
C ALA A 20 3.89 6.57 -8.89
N CYS A 21 5.14 6.87 -8.56
CA CYS A 21 6.09 5.85 -8.12
C CYS A 21 5.67 5.25 -6.78
N TRP A 22 5.23 6.08 -5.83
CA TRP A 22 4.71 5.62 -4.55
C TRP A 22 3.49 4.73 -4.72
N GLU A 23 2.50 5.16 -5.50
CA GLU A 23 1.27 4.40 -5.77
C GLU A 23 1.58 2.99 -6.31
N THR A 24 2.46 2.93 -7.31
CA THR A 24 2.86 1.66 -7.94
C THR A 24 3.57 0.75 -6.94
N ALA A 25 4.50 1.29 -6.14
CA ALA A 25 5.22 0.51 -5.15
C ALA A 25 4.30 0.04 -4.03
N ALA A 26 3.51 0.94 -3.45
CA ALA A 26 2.57 0.64 -2.37
C ALA A 26 1.55 -0.43 -2.77
N LYS A 27 1.03 -0.39 -4.01
CA LYS A 27 0.11 -1.40 -4.51
C LYS A 27 0.75 -2.79 -4.58
N ARG A 28 1.97 -2.90 -5.11
CA ARG A 28 2.69 -4.18 -5.20
C ARG A 28 2.99 -4.79 -3.83
N GLU A 29 3.44 -3.96 -2.90
CA GLU A 29 3.72 -4.40 -1.52
C GLU A 29 2.43 -4.81 -0.81
N LEU A 30 1.33 -4.09 -1.04
CA LEU A 30 0.02 -4.43 -0.47
C LEU A 30 -0.51 -5.76 -1.01
N GLU A 31 -0.39 -6.01 -2.32
CA GLU A 31 -0.76 -7.29 -2.95
C GLU A 31 0.04 -8.44 -2.32
N THR A 32 1.37 -8.30 -2.26
CA THR A 32 2.27 -9.30 -1.67
C THR A 32 1.91 -9.59 -0.21
N PHE A 33 1.69 -8.53 0.59
CA PHE A 33 1.30 -8.67 1.98
C PHE A 33 -0.05 -9.38 2.14
N CYS A 34 -1.07 -8.99 1.37
CA CYS A 34 -2.40 -9.59 1.44
C CYS A 34 -2.39 -11.07 1.06
N ASP A 35 -1.59 -11.46 0.06
CA ASP A 35 -1.52 -12.83 -0.43
C ASP A 35 -0.69 -13.75 0.48
N HIS A 36 0.41 -13.24 1.04
CA HIS A 36 1.37 -14.07 1.78
C HIS A 36 1.30 -13.89 3.29
N ASP A 37 1.29 -12.65 3.78
CA ASP A 37 1.50 -12.33 5.19
C ASP A 37 0.20 -12.09 5.97
N CYS A 38 -0.83 -11.60 5.32
CA CYS A 38 -2.11 -11.32 5.94
C CYS A 38 -2.79 -12.63 6.36
N ARG A 39 -3.13 -12.73 7.65
CA ARG A 39 -3.80 -13.92 8.19
C ARG A 39 -5.29 -13.98 7.85
N TRP A 40 -5.95 -12.83 7.68
CA TRP A 40 -7.42 -12.76 7.60
C TRP A 40 -8.03 -13.50 6.41
N PRO A 41 -7.47 -13.44 5.19
CA PRO A 41 -7.99 -14.23 4.07
C PRO A 41 -8.02 -15.74 4.34
N ARG A 42 -7.18 -16.25 5.25
CA ARG A 42 -7.14 -17.67 5.64
C ARG A 42 -8.08 -18.02 6.78
N GLU A 43 -8.52 -17.04 7.56
CA GLU A 43 -9.33 -17.24 8.78
C GLU A 43 -10.80 -16.83 8.58
N CYS A 44 -11.08 -15.94 7.63
CA CYS A 44 -12.43 -15.58 7.24
C CYS A 44 -13.05 -16.68 6.37
N GLY A 45 -14.31 -17.02 6.64
CA GLY A 45 -15.04 -18.03 5.88
C GLY A 45 -15.49 -17.59 4.48
N ASP A 46 -15.52 -16.28 4.24
CA ASP A 46 -16.00 -15.67 3.00
C ASP A 46 -15.41 -14.27 2.78
N GLU A 47 -15.51 -13.78 1.53
CA GLU A 47 -14.95 -12.49 1.11
C GLU A 47 -15.70 -11.28 1.69
N GLU A 48 -17.01 -11.40 1.96
CA GLU A 48 -17.83 -10.32 2.48
C GLU A 48 -17.44 -10.01 3.93
N SER A 49 -17.38 -11.04 4.78
CA SER A 49 -16.89 -10.95 6.16
C SER A 49 -15.46 -10.39 6.22
N LEU A 50 -14.58 -10.85 5.34
CA LEU A 50 -13.21 -10.34 5.24
C LEU A 50 -13.21 -8.82 4.94
N ARG A 51 -14.05 -8.40 3.98
CA ARG A 51 -14.14 -7.01 3.56
C ARG A 51 -14.68 -6.12 4.67
N GLU A 52 -15.79 -6.51 5.29
CA GLU A 52 -16.48 -5.71 6.29
C GLU A 52 -15.70 -5.63 7.61
N LEU A 53 -15.20 -6.76 8.11
CA LEU A 53 -14.60 -6.85 9.44
C LEU A 53 -13.13 -6.43 9.47
N HIS A 54 -12.38 -6.64 8.37
CA HIS A 54 -10.92 -6.49 8.37
C HIS A 54 -10.41 -5.50 7.32
N CYS A 55 -10.86 -5.57 6.07
CA CYS A 55 -10.30 -4.74 5.00
C CYS A 55 -10.80 -3.30 5.02
N SER A 56 -12.08 -3.06 5.35
CA SER A 56 -12.72 -1.73 5.37
C SER A 56 -12.01 -0.73 6.29
N GLY A 57 -11.43 -1.22 7.38
CA GLY A 57 -10.70 -0.44 8.38
C GLY A 57 -9.19 -0.70 8.41
N CYS A 58 -8.63 -1.41 7.42
CA CYS A 58 -7.25 -1.91 7.48
C CYS A 58 -6.24 -0.77 7.67
N ALA A 59 -5.53 -0.80 8.80
CA ALA A 59 -4.56 0.23 9.17
C ALA A 59 -3.42 0.36 8.16
N LEU A 60 -2.97 -0.76 7.57
CA LEU A 60 -1.94 -0.77 6.54
C LEU A 60 -2.40 -0.04 5.28
N VAL A 61 -3.61 -0.34 4.79
CA VAL A 61 -4.19 0.35 3.62
C VAL A 61 -4.33 1.84 3.89
N ARG A 62 -4.82 2.21 5.09
CA ARG A 62 -4.92 3.62 5.50
C ARG A 62 -3.56 4.32 5.51
N LEU A 63 -2.53 3.67 6.05
CA LEU A 63 -1.16 4.21 6.10
C LEU A 63 -0.58 4.42 4.69
N LEU A 64 -0.74 3.43 3.80
CA LEU A 64 -0.22 3.53 2.43
C LEU A 64 -0.89 4.66 1.64
N ASN A 65 -2.17 4.91 1.90
CA ASN A 65 -2.92 6.00 1.28
C ASN A 65 -2.54 7.40 1.81
N LEU A 66 -1.83 7.53 2.94
CA LEU A 66 -1.33 8.83 3.41
C LEU A 66 -0.20 9.39 2.52
N GLY A 67 0.46 8.52 1.75
CA GLY A 67 1.53 8.92 0.82
C GLY A 67 1.04 9.39 -0.55
N LEU A 68 -0.25 9.17 -0.86
CA LEU A 68 -0.91 9.61 -2.09
C LEU A 68 -1.33 11.09 -1.98
#